data_AF-A0A399IK41-F1
#
_entry.id   AF-A0A399IK41-F1
#
_cell.length_a   1.000
_cell.length_b   1.000
_cell.length_c   1.000
_cell.angle_alpha   90.00
_cell.angle_beta   90.00
_cell.angle_gamma   90.00
#
_symmetry.space_group_name_H-M   'P 1'
#
loop_
_entity.id
_entity.type
_entity.pdbx_description
1 polymer ?
#
loop_
_entity_poly.entity_id
_entity_poly.type
_entity_poly.pdbx_seq_one_letter_code
_entity_poly.pdbx_strand_id
1 'polypeptide(L)'
;MELTNLTQFIPENLMIVIVAAYVVGIFLKKLENFKDKYITSILMAFCITFSVLLNLINTEYSVMYKAIVNAVLQGILCWGVSVGINQTTKQLGKEE
;
A
#
# COMPACT_ATOMS: atom_id res chain seq x y z
N MET A 1 -12.39 6.33 -20.96
CA MET A 1 -12.72 6.92 -19.65
C MET A 1 -11.42 7.46 -19.10
N GLU A 2 -11.20 8.77 -19.11
CA GLU A 2 -9.94 9.34 -18.64
C GLU A 2 -9.79 9.10 -17.13
N LEU A 3 -8.59 8.74 -16.69
CA LEU A 3 -8.28 8.42 -15.28
C LEU A 3 -8.64 9.58 -14.33
N THR A 4 -8.53 10.82 -14.83
CA THR A 4 -8.97 12.07 -14.18
C THR A 4 -10.44 12.05 -13.75
N ASN A 5 -11.31 11.35 -14.48
CA ASN A 5 -12.72 11.21 -14.12
C ASN A 5 -12.97 10.14 -13.05
N LEU A 6 -12.00 9.29 -12.72
CA LEU A 6 -12.14 8.28 -11.66
C LEU A 6 -11.56 8.76 -10.34
N THR A 7 -10.46 9.52 -10.39
CA THR A 7 -9.81 10.08 -9.18
C THR A 7 -10.73 11.04 -8.42
N GLN A 8 -11.69 11.70 -9.09
CA GLN A 8 -12.69 12.55 -8.43
C GLN A 8 -13.62 11.79 -7.46
N PHE A 9 -13.74 10.47 -7.61
CA PHE A 9 -14.54 9.63 -6.71
C PHE A 9 -13.71 9.07 -5.55
N ILE A 10 -12.40 9.35 -5.51
CA ILE A 10 -11.50 8.88 -4.48
C ILE A 10 -11.18 10.06 -3.55
N PRO A 11 -11.57 10.00 -2.26
CA PRO A 11 -11.19 10.99 -1.27
C PRO A 11 -9.67 11.21 -1.19
N GLU A 12 -9.25 12.47 -0.99
CA GLU A 12 -7.83 12.85 -0.99
C GLU A 12 -7.00 12.08 0.06
N ASN A 13 -7.59 11.80 1.22
CA ASN A 13 -6.94 11.02 2.28
C ASN A 13 -6.64 9.56 1.87
N LEU A 14 -7.29 9.02 0.84
CA LEU A 14 -7.05 7.67 0.32
C LEU A 14 -5.94 7.62 -0.75
N MET A 15 -5.47 8.78 -1.23
CA MET A 15 -4.40 8.83 -2.24
C MET A 15 -3.11 8.17 -1.74
N ILE A 16 -2.81 8.28 -0.44
CA ILE A 16 -1.66 7.62 0.18
C ILE A 16 -1.76 6.08 0.12
N VAL A 17 -2.97 5.52 0.17
CA VAL A 17 -3.20 4.08 0.06
C VAL A 17 -2.85 3.59 -1.35
N ILE A 18 -3.17 4.37 -2.39
CA ILE A 18 -2.84 4.04 -3.78
C ILE A 18 -1.33 3.92 -3.95
N VAL A 19 -0.56 4.90 -3.47
CA VAL A 19 0.90 4.90 -3.58
C VAL A 19 1.51 3.78 -2.75
N ALA A 20 1.01 3.55 -1.52
CA ALA A 20 1.48 2.46 -0.68
C ALA A 20 1.21 1.08 -1.30
N ALA A 21 0.02 0.88 -1.88
CA ALA A 21 -0.35 -0.34 -2.58
C ALA A 21 0.56 -0.59 -3.80
N TYR A 22 0.98 0.47 -4.51
CA TYR A 22 1.94 0.34 -5.60
C TYR A 22 3.32 -0.16 -5.11
N VAL A 23 3.84 0.42 -4.02
CA VAL A 23 5.11 -0.01 -3.40
C VAL A 23 5.03 -1.48 -2.95
N VAL A 24 3.95 -1.86 -2.27
CA VAL A 24 3.72 -3.25 -1.86
C VAL A 24 3.56 -4.17 -3.07
N GLY A 25 2.89 -3.71 -4.14
CA GLY A 25 2.71 -4.48 -5.36
C GLY A 25 4.03 -4.78 -6.08
N ILE A 26 4.92 -3.79 -6.18
CA ILE A 26 6.28 -4.01 -6.71
C ILE A 26 7.01 -5.03 -5.85
N PHE A 27 6.94 -4.89 -4.53
CA PHE A 27 7.58 -5.82 -3.60
C PHE A 27 7.09 -7.26 -3.83
N LEU A 28 5.78 -7.48 -3.78
CA LEU A 28 5.17 -8.79 -3.95
C LEU A 28 5.47 -9.40 -5.32
N LYS A 29 5.46 -8.59 -6.39
CA LYS A 29 5.74 -9.05 -7.75
C LYS A 29 7.18 -9.50 -7.95
N LYS A 30 8.10 -9.00 -7.14
CA LYS A 30 9.49 -9.42 -7.19
C LYS A 30 9.69 -10.76 -6.48
N LEU A 31 8.90 -11.09 -5.45
CA LEU A 31 9.04 -12.36 -4.73
C LEU A 31 8.77 -13.57 -5.64
N GLU A 32 9.79 -14.43 -5.86
CA GLU A 32 9.69 -15.60 -6.75
C GLU A 32 8.58 -16.60 -6.35
N ASN A 33 8.30 -16.71 -5.05
CA ASN A 33 7.31 -17.64 -4.52
C ASN A 33 5.86 -17.11 -4.54
N PHE A 34 5.62 -15.88 -5.00
CA PHE A 34 4.29 -15.27 -4.99
C PHE A 34 3.64 -15.28 -6.38
N LYS A 35 2.63 -16.13 -6.58
CA LYS A 35 1.89 -16.17 -7.85
C LYS A 35 1.08 -14.88 -8.04
N ASP A 36 1.12 -14.32 -9.25
CA ASP A 36 0.40 -13.09 -9.64
C ASP A 36 -1.07 -13.06 -9.20
N LYS A 37 -1.78 -14.20 -9.27
CA LYS A 37 -3.18 -14.29 -8.84
C LYS A 37 -3.41 -13.90 -7.37
N TYR A 38 -2.44 -14.17 -6.50
CA TYR A 38 -2.52 -13.81 -5.08
C TYR A 38 -2.13 -12.35 -4.85
N ILE A 39 -1.23 -11.79 -5.66
CA ILE A 39 -0.86 -10.37 -5.57
C ILE A 39 -2.10 -9.50 -5.75
N THR A 40 -2.91 -9.78 -6.77
CA THR A 40 -4.16 -9.05 -7.04
C THR A 40 -5.12 -9.13 -5.85
N SER A 41 -5.37 -10.32 -5.30
CA SER A 41 -6.26 -10.49 -4.16
C SER A 41 -5.75 -9.80 -2.89
N ILE A 42 -4.44 -9.85 -2.63
CA ILE A 42 -3.82 -9.21 -1.47
C ILE A 42 -3.88 -7.69 -1.58
N LEU A 43 -3.56 -7.12 -2.74
CA LEU A 43 -3.64 -5.67 -2.95
C LEU A 43 -5.08 -5.17 -2.88
N MET A 44 -6.06 -5.94 -3.38
CA MET A 44 -7.47 -5.61 -3.21
C MET A 44 -7.86 -5.56 -1.74
N ALA A 45 -7.51 -6.60 -0.97
CA ALA A 45 -7.77 -6.64 0.47
C ALA A 45 -7.07 -5.48 1.20
N PHE A 46 -5.80 -5.21 0.88
CA PHE A 46 -5.02 -4.12 1.44
C PHE A 46 -5.71 -2.76 1.23
N CYS A 47 -6.11 -2.45 -0.01
CA CYS A 47 -6.78 -1.20 -0.34
C CYS A 47 -8.12 -1.05 0.41
N ILE A 48 -8.93 -2.11 0.47
CA ILE A 48 -10.22 -2.08 1.19
C ILE A 48 -9.99 -1.86 2.69
N THR A 49 -9.09 -2.63 3.31
CA THR A 49 -8.80 -2.55 4.74
C THR A 49 -8.31 -1.16 5.13
N PHE A 50 -7.30 -0.61 4.45
CA PHE A 50 -6.78 0.72 4.77
C PHE A 50 -7.77 1.85 4.45
N SER A 51 -8.62 1.68 3.43
CA SER A 51 -9.69 2.65 3.15
C SER A 51 -10.75 2.66 4.24
N VAL A 52 -11.18 1.49 4.70
CA VAL A 52 -12.14 1.37 5.81
C VAL A 52 -11.53 1.95 7.09
N LEU A 53 -10.29 1.59 7.42
CA LEU A 53 -9.59 2.14 8.58
C LEU A 53 -9.53 3.67 8.51
N LEU A 54 -9.08 4.25 7.40
CA LEU A 54 -8.98 5.72 7.27
C LEU A 54 -10.33 6.45 7.33
N ASN A 55 -11.44 5.79 6.95
CA ASN A 55 -12.78 6.38 7.01
C ASN A 55 -13.49 6.20 8.36
N LEU A 56 -13.26 5.08 9.06
CA LEU A 56 -13.89 4.79 10.36
C LEU A 56 -13.40 5.68 11.50
N ILE A 57 -12.27 6.38 11.32
CA ILE A 57 -11.59 7.15 12.36
C ILE A 57 -12.24 8.55 12.61
N ASN A 58 -13.54 8.69 12.36
CA ASN A 58 -14.31 9.92 12.59
C ASN A 58 -15.13 9.94 13.89
N THR A 59 -15.08 8.89 14.71
CA THR A 59 -15.71 8.84 16.04
C THR A 59 -14.64 8.85 17.13
N GLU A 60 -14.74 9.80 18.08
CA GLU A 60 -14.01 10.09 19.34
C GLU A 60 -12.60 9.51 19.62
N TYR A 61 -12.24 8.30 19.19
CA TYR A 61 -10.89 7.73 19.17
C TYR A 61 -10.04 8.18 17.96
N SER A 62 -10.54 9.16 17.21
CA SER A 62 -10.04 9.67 15.93
C SER A 62 -8.53 9.89 15.82
N VAL A 63 -7.89 10.53 16.81
CA VAL A 63 -6.54 11.06 16.57
C VAL A 63 -5.46 9.98 16.60
N MET A 64 -5.50 9.07 17.58
CA MET A 64 -4.44 8.07 17.76
C MET A 64 -4.47 6.99 16.68
N TYR A 65 -5.66 6.46 16.35
CA TYR A 65 -5.79 5.45 15.29
C TYR A 65 -5.40 6.03 13.92
N LYS A 66 -5.76 7.29 13.64
CA LYS A 66 -5.37 7.96 12.39
C LYS A 66 -3.86 8.08 12.29
N ALA A 67 -3.22 8.47 13.38
CA ALA A 67 -1.76 8.58 13.45
C ALA A 67 -1.09 7.24 13.18
N ILE A 68 -1.57 6.14 13.78
CA ILE A 68 -1.00 4.80 13.56
C ILE A 68 -1.19 4.36 12.10
N VAL A 69 -2.40 4.48 11.56
CA VAL A 69 -2.70 4.05 10.18
C VAL A 69 -1.86 4.84 9.18
N ASN A 70 -1.76 6.16 9.35
CA ASN A 70 -0.91 7.01 8.52
C ASN A 70 0.58 6.67 8.69
N ALA A 71 1.05 6.44 9.92
CA ALA A 71 2.44 6.09 10.18
C ALA A 71 2.84 4.76 9.52
N VAL A 72 1.94 3.77 9.50
CA VAL A 72 2.17 2.50 8.79
C VAL A 72 2.29 2.75 7.29
N LEU A 73 1.34 3.47 6.69
CA LEU A 73 1.35 3.78 5.26
C LEU A 73 2.59 4.60 4.87
N GLN A 74 2.95 5.62 5.65
CA GLN A 74 4.15 6.43 5.47
C GLN A 74 5.42 5.59 5.63
N GLY A 75 5.46 4.68 6.61
CA GLY A 75 6.58 3.76 6.80
C GLY A 75 6.82 2.86 5.59
N ILE A 76 5.75 2.32 4.99
CA ILE A 76 5.83 1.54 3.74
C ILE A 76 6.41 2.40 2.61
N LEU A 77 5.98 3.65 2.47
CA LEU A 77 6.48 4.56 1.44
C LEU A 77 7.96 4.89 1.66
N CYS A 78 8.34 5.28 2.89
CA CYS A 78 9.72 5.57 3.26
C CYS A 78 10.62 4.37 2.99
N TRP A 79 10.20 3.17 3.38
CA TRP A 79 10.92 1.93 3.09
C TRP A 79 11.06 1.71 1.58
N GLY A 80 9.95 1.79 0.84
CA GLY A 80 9.93 1.53 -0.61
C GLY A 80 10.86 2.45 -1.40
N VAL A 81 10.83 3.75 -1.08
CA VAL A 81 11.64 4.78 -1.73
C VAL A 81 13.12 4.68 -1.31
N SER A 82 13.41 4.37 -0.04
CA SER A 82 14.79 4.35 0.46
C SER A 82 15.58 3.12 0.04
N VAL A 83 15.04 1.93 0.31
CA VAL A 83 15.81 0.67 0.17
C VAL A 83 14.97 -0.49 -0.36
N GLY A 84 13.64 -0.42 -0.28
CA GLY A 84 12.75 -1.56 -0.51
C GLY A 84 12.96 -2.20 -1.86
N ILE A 85 12.87 -1.42 -2.94
CA ILE A 85 13.04 -1.94 -4.31
C ILE A 85 14.43 -2.56 -4.52
N ASN A 86 15.48 -1.88 -4.04
CA ASN A 86 16.87 -2.34 -4.19
C ASN A 86 17.12 -3.65 -3.41
N GLN A 87 16.63 -3.73 -2.17
CA GLN A 87 16.84 -4.89 -1.31
C GLN A 87 16.03 -6.10 -1.78
N THR A 88 14.79 -5.90 -2.19
CA THR A 88 13.98 -6.98 -2.77
C THR A 88 14.66 -7.55 -4.00
N THR A 89 15.15 -6.70 -4.90
CA THR A 89 15.89 -7.15 -6.10
C THR A 89 17.15 -7.94 -5.73
N LYS A 90 17.91 -7.53 -4.71
CA LYS A 90 19.12 -8.23 -4.27
C LYS A 90 18.86 -9.57 -3.58
N GLN A 91 17.77 -9.69 -2.82
CA GLN A 91 17.48 -10.92 -2.07
C GLN A 91 17.05 -12.08 -2.97
N LEU A 92 16.44 -11.78 -4.11
CA LEU A 92 15.92 -12.80 -5.03
C LEU A 92 16.99 -13.35 -5.97
N GLY A 93 18.07 -12.59 -6.20
CA GLY A 93 19.21 -13.05 -6.98
C GLY A 93 20.24 -13.83 -6.17
N LYS A 94 19.97 -14.09 -4.88
CA LYS A 94 20.79 -14.97 -4.06
C LYS A 94 20.19 -16.36 -4.13
N GLU A 95 20.88 -17.25 -4.83
CA GLU A 95 20.76 -18.67 -4.55
C GLU A 95 21.29 -18.86 -3.11
N GLU A 96 20.45 -19.39 -2.21
CA GLU A 96 20.95 -19.96 -0.95
C GLU A 96 21.82 -21.19 -1.23
#